data_AF-A0A2S8BFU6-F1
#
_entry.id   AF-A0A2S8BFU6-F1
#
_cell.length_a   1.000
_cell.length_b   1.000
_cell.length_c   1.000
_cell.angle_alpha   90.00
_cell.angle_beta   90.00
_cell.angle_gamma   90.00
#
_symmetry.space_group_name_H-M   'P 1'
#
loop_
_entity.id
_entity.type
_entity.pdbx_description
1 polymer ?
#
loop_
_entity_poly.entity_id
_entity_poly.type
_entity_poly.pdbx_seq_one_letter_code
_entity_poly.pdbx_strand_id
1 'polypeptide(L)' 'MNALLRRVIGHNRNITVVDLNKKLCPDGVYTAKVDGIKVRSDGVHFTQEGAEWLTPWLEQALR' A
#
# COMPACT_ATOMS: atom_id res chain seq x y z
N MET A 1 -11.55 -4.12 -1.19
CA MET A 1 -11.21 -5.55 -1.42
C MET A 1 -10.22 -6.13 -0.38
N ASN A 2 -10.16 -5.69 0.89
CA ASN A 2 -9.24 -6.28 1.89
C ASN A 2 -9.95 -6.94 3.10
N ALA A 3 -11.29 -6.96 3.12
CA ALA A 3 -12.07 -7.39 4.28
C ALA A 3 -11.90 -8.88 4.62
N LEU A 4 -11.80 -9.75 3.61
CA LEU A 4 -11.58 -11.19 3.82
C LEU A 4 -10.21 -11.49 4.42
N LEU A 5 -9.16 -10.83 3.92
CA LEU A 5 -7.81 -10.97 4.48
C LEU A 5 -7.82 -10.57 5.97
N ARG A 6 -8.38 -9.40 6.28
CA ARG A 6 -8.54 -8.90 7.66
C ARG A 6 -9.33 -9.84 8.57
N ARG A 7 -10.34 -10.52 8.04
CA ARG A 7 -11.13 -11.51 8.79
C ARG A 7 -10.32 -12.76 9.13
N VAL A 8 -9.49 -13.25 8.22
CA VAL A 8 -8.69 -14.47 8.43
C VAL A 8 -7.55 -14.23 9.43
N ILE A 9 -6.84 -13.10 9.31
CA ILE A 9 -5.73 -12.77 10.23
C ILE A 9 -6.17 -12.41 11.65
N GLY A 10 -7.44 -12.04 11.88
CA GLY A 10 -7.96 -11.78 13.24
C GLY A 10 -7.81 -12.96 14.21
N HIS A 11 -7.56 -14.17 13.69
CA HIS A 11 -7.34 -15.38 14.49
C HIS A 11 -5.86 -15.76 14.68
N ASN A 12 -4.91 -15.03 14.08
CA ASN A 12 -3.48 -15.34 14.14
C ASN A 12 -2.64 -14.12 14.53
N ARG A 13 -2.16 -14.09 15.78
CA ARG A 13 -1.39 -12.96 16.33
C ARG A 13 0.00 -12.77 15.72
N ASN A 14 0.48 -13.74 14.94
CA ASN A 14 1.81 -13.70 14.33
C ASN A 14 1.79 -13.13 12.89
N ILE A 15 0.63 -12.66 12.41
CA ILE A 15 0.47 -12.11 11.06
C ILE A 15 -0.06 -10.69 11.14
N THR A 16 0.61 -9.77 10.45
CA THR A 16 0.19 -8.38 10.28
C THR A 16 -0.18 -8.12 8.83
N VAL A 17 -1.25 -7.35 8.60
CA VAL A 17 -1.60 -6.84 7.27
C VAL A 17 -1.25 -5.36 7.19
N VAL A 18 -0.27 -5.05 6.33
CA VAL A 18 0.06 -3.67 5.97
C VAL A 18 -0.96 -3.16 4.95
N ASP A 19 -1.66 -2.07 5.29
CA ASP A 19 -2.68 -1.51 4.42
C ASP A 19 -2.09 -0.56 3.38
N LEU A 20 -1.65 -1.11 2.25
CA LEU A 20 -1.12 -0.35 1.13
C LEU A 20 -2.09 0.73 0.62
N ASN A 21 -3.41 0.51 0.71
CA ASN A 21 -4.39 1.52 0.27
C ASN A 21 -4.29 2.79 1.11
N LYS A 22 -3.95 2.68 2.40
CA LYS A 22 -3.78 3.85 3.28
C LYS A 22 -2.69 4.81 2.76
N LYS A 23 -1.68 4.29 2.07
CA LYS A 23 -0.59 5.09 1.49
C LYS A 23 -0.82 5.46 0.03
N LEU A 24 -1.39 4.55 -0.76
CA LEU A 24 -1.49 4.67 -2.22
C LEU A 24 -2.81 5.27 -2.71
N CYS A 25 -3.84 5.29 -1.86
CA CYS A 25 -5.19 5.73 -2.17
C CYS A 25 -5.71 6.62 -1.02
N PRO A 26 -5.12 7.81 -0.80
CA PRO A 26 -5.46 8.67 0.35
C PRO A 26 -6.94 9.07 0.41
N ASP A 27 -7.58 9.21 -0.75
CA ASP A 27 -9.01 9.52 -0.88
C ASP A 27 -9.90 8.28 -0.92
N GLY A 28 -9.34 7.09 -0.64
CA GLY A 28 -10.05 5.81 -0.68
C GLY A 28 -10.34 5.28 -2.10
N VAL A 29 -9.94 6.02 -3.13
CA VAL A 29 -10.07 5.65 -4.54
C VAL A 29 -8.71 5.54 -5.21
N TYR A 30 -8.68 4.88 -6.36
CA TYR A 30 -7.46 4.76 -7.17
C TYR A 30 -6.92 6.14 -7.58
N THR A 31 -5.62 6.35 -7.37
CA THR A 31 -4.90 7.54 -7.83
C THR A 31 -3.63 7.16 -8.58
N ALA A 32 -3.45 7.69 -9.79
CA ALA A 32 -2.24 7.47 -10.58
C ALA A 32 -1.01 8.24 -10.04
N LYS A 33 -1.27 9.30 -9.26
CA LYS A 33 -0.25 10.11 -8.60
C LYS A 33 -0.57 10.29 -7.12
N VAL A 34 0.45 10.26 -6.27
CA VAL A 34 0.35 10.57 -4.84
C VAL A 34 1.51 11.50 -4.51
N ASP A 35 1.25 12.56 -3.75
CA ASP A 35 2.26 13.59 -3.40
C ASP A 35 3.03 14.13 -4.64
N GLY A 36 2.35 14.21 -5.79
CA GLY A 36 2.93 14.65 -7.07
C GLY A 36 3.70 13.58 -7.85
N ILE A 37 4.03 12.44 -7.24
CA ILE A 37 4.81 11.35 -7.83
C ILE A 37 3.89 10.47 -8.69
N LYS A 38 4.32 10.12 -9.91
CA LYS A 38 3.61 9.12 -10.74
C LYS A 38 3.92 7.73 -10.19
N VAL A 39 3.06 7.22 -9.33
CA VAL A 39 3.31 5.98 -8.59
C VAL A 39 3.16 4.74 -9.47
N ARG A 40 2.26 4.75 -10.47
CA ARG A 40 1.99 3.59 -11.32
C ARG A 40 2.32 3.83 -12.79
N SER A 41 2.91 2.84 -13.45
CA SER A 41 3.28 2.90 -14.88
C SER A 41 2.09 2.65 -15.80
N ASP A 42 1.28 1.62 -15.49
CA ASP A 42 0.19 1.08 -16.31
C ASP A 42 -1.15 0.94 -15.54
N GLY A 43 -1.22 1.55 -14.36
CA GLY A 43 -2.36 1.44 -13.46
C GLY A 43 -2.31 0.26 -12.49
N VAL A 44 -1.33 -0.62 -12.60
CA VAL A 44 -1.10 -1.73 -11.66
C VAL A 44 0.32 -1.67 -11.09
N HIS A 45 1.34 -1.71 -11.95
CA HIS A 45 2.74 -1.79 -11.55
C HIS A 45 3.28 -0.44 -11.10
N PHE A 46 4.17 -0.45 -10.10
CA PHE A 46 4.84 0.76 -9.68
C PHE A 46 5.90 1.22 -10.68
N THR A 47 6.07 2.54 -10.79
CA THR A 47 7.28 3.11 -11.39
C THR A 47 8.46 2.93 -10.43
N GLN A 48 9.68 3.07 -10.94
CA GLN A 48 10.88 3.04 -10.09
C GLN A 48 10.81 4.12 -8.99
N GLU A 49 10.52 5.37 -9.38
CA GLU A 49 10.34 6.49 -8.45
C GLU A 49 9.24 6.21 -7.41
N GLY A 50 8.11 5.64 -7.83
CA GLY A 50 7.02 5.24 -6.94
C GLY A 50 7.42 4.16 -5.93
N ALA A 51 8.25 3.21 -6.33
CA ALA A 51 8.77 2.16 -5.44
C ALA A 51 9.79 2.72 -4.44
N GLU A 52 10.70 3.58 -4.88
CA GLU A 52 11.68 4.27 -4.03
C GLU A 52 10.98 5.14 -2.98
N TRP A 53 9.93 5.86 -3.38
CA TRP A 53 9.12 6.66 -2.46
C TRP A 53 8.30 5.83 -1.46
N LEU A 54 7.81 4.65 -1.86
CA LEU A 54 7.01 3.78 -0.99
C LEU A 54 7.86 3.04 0.05
N THR A 55 9.10 2.71 -0.28
CA THR A 55 9.98 1.85 0.53
C THR A 55 10.13 2.33 1.99
N PRO A 56 10.45 3.60 2.28
CA PRO A 56 10.60 4.05 3.68
C PRO A 56 9.33 3.90 4.51
N TRP A 57 8.16 4.07 3.89
CA TRP A 57 6.87 3.87 4.55
C TRP A 57 6.62 2.38 4.85
N LEU A 58 6.99 1.50 3.92
CA LEU A 58 6.91 0.05 4.14
C LEU A 58 7.85 -0.42 5.23
N GLU A 59 9.10 0.03 5.25
CA GLU A 59 10.08 -0.32 6.28
C GLU A 59 9.61 0.06 7.69
N GLN A 60 8.96 1.22 7.83
CA GLN A 60 8.36 1.64 9.11
C GLN A 60 7.22 0.72 9.54
N ALA A 61 6.44 0.19 8.60
CA ALA A 61 5.34 -0.73 8.90
C ALA A 61 5.80 -2.14 9.32
N LEU A 62 7.09 -2.45 9.16
CA LEU A 62 7.71 -3.73 9.55
C LEU A 62 8.41 -3.68 10.91
N ARG A 63 8.56 -2.49 11.51
CA ARG A 63 9.12 -2.30 12.85
C ARG A 63 8.03 -2.43 13.92
#